data_AF-A0A7Y5DFX5-F1
#
_entry.id   AF-A0A7Y5DFX5-F1
#
_cell.length_a   1.000
_cell.length_b   1.000
_cell.length_c   1.000
_cell.angle_alpha   90.00
_cell.angle_beta   90.00
_cell.angle_gamma   90.00
#
_symmetry.space_group_name_H-M   'P 1'
#
loop_
_entity.id
_entity.type
_entity.pdbx_description
1 polymer ?
#
loop_
_entity_poly.entity_id
_entity_poly.type
_entity_poly.pdbx_seq_one_letter_code
_entity_poly.pdbx_strand_id
1 'polypeptide(L)'
;MIDMYGMAFRANEEITNGRRDAMGKLLGRSIDVDRLKYSTSVLRDILDKHGPVVQAYPYWHPLVLDDADHKSPETLPSDRCGYHGLDHTVYLRGGLITCPYDGGEAILKSVAELSARDASKGIAYITAEKINAQLYHPNTQPVLITCEWQRPLNRDGTIPTALAVPLLLEREMPAWRGAQVAETWKTMAPYILGRPSGSRSSLFVNEETGQALKTLWNNLINTGMFGPIKVGSW
;
A
#
# COMPACT_ATOMS: atom_id res chain seq x y z
N MET A 1 -23.98 -21.51 16.52
CA MET A 1 -23.06 -22.16 15.56
C MET A 1 -23.48 -21.75 14.16
N ILE A 2 -22.81 -20.74 13.61
CA ILE A 2 -22.74 -20.52 12.16
C ILE A 2 -21.24 -20.59 11.89
N ASP A 3 -20.82 -21.72 11.32
CA ASP A 3 -19.50 -21.88 10.75
C ASP A 3 -19.47 -21.05 9.47
N MET A 4 -18.83 -19.89 9.51
CA MET A 4 -18.43 -19.18 8.30
C MET A 4 -16.91 -19.23 8.22
N TYR A 5 -16.42 -20.44 7.91
CA TYR A 5 -15.39 -20.68 6.89
C TYR A 5 -14.55 -19.44 6.60
N GLY A 6 -13.37 -19.36 7.23
CA GLY A 6 -12.32 -18.47 6.76
C GLY A 6 -12.07 -18.80 5.29
N MET A 7 -12.63 -17.99 4.40
CA MET A 7 -12.27 -18.06 2.99
C MET A 7 -10.77 -17.83 2.94
N ALA A 8 -10.03 -18.87 2.54
CA ALA A 8 -8.61 -18.75 2.30
C ALA A 8 -8.41 -17.52 1.40
N PHE A 9 -7.47 -16.65 1.76
CA PHE A 9 -7.17 -15.49 0.92
C PHE A 9 -6.83 -15.95 -0.49
N ARG A 10 -7.70 -15.60 -1.44
CA ARG A 10 -7.60 -16.02 -2.83
C ARG A 10 -6.83 -14.98 -3.61
N ALA A 11 -5.52 -14.94 -3.41
CA ALA A 11 -4.64 -13.95 -4.03
C ALA A 11 -4.93 -13.78 -5.54
N ASN A 12 -5.09 -14.87 -6.29
CA ASN A 12 -5.39 -14.82 -7.72
C ASN A 12 -6.74 -14.15 -8.07
N GLU A 13 -7.76 -14.36 -7.25
CA GLU A 13 -9.08 -13.75 -7.44
C GLU A 13 -9.00 -12.24 -7.17
N GLU A 14 -8.35 -11.85 -6.08
CA GLU A 14 -8.10 -10.45 -5.73
C GLU A 14 -7.25 -9.72 -6.79
N ILE A 15 -6.21 -10.37 -7.32
CA ILE A 15 -5.38 -9.84 -8.41
C ILE A 15 -6.23 -9.62 -9.66
N THR A 16 -7.06 -10.60 -10.03
CA THR A 16 -7.91 -10.53 -11.22
C THR A 16 -8.99 -9.46 -11.09
N ASN A 17 -9.64 -9.39 -9.93
CA ASN A 17 -10.68 -8.41 -9.64
C ASN A 17 -10.11 -6.99 -9.59
N GLY A 18 -9.01 -6.79 -8.85
CA GLY A 18 -8.33 -5.50 -8.77
C GLY A 18 -7.87 -5.01 -10.15
N ARG A 19 -7.32 -5.89 -10.99
CA ARG A 19 -6.97 -5.54 -12.39
C ARG A 19 -8.21 -5.11 -13.18
N ARG A 20 -9.31 -5.85 -13.09
CA ARG A 20 -10.57 -5.49 -13.79
C ARG A 20 -11.09 -4.13 -13.33
N ASP A 21 -11.07 -3.87 -12.03
CA ASP A 21 -11.59 -2.64 -11.43
C ASP A 21 -10.74 -1.43 -11.81
N ALA A 22 -9.41 -1.56 -11.78
CA ALA A 22 -8.50 -0.51 -12.23
C ALA A 22 -8.68 -0.20 -13.72
N MET A 23 -8.80 -1.23 -14.57
CA MET A 23 -9.07 -1.06 -16.00
C MET A 23 -10.41 -0.35 -16.22
N GLY A 24 -11.48 -0.76 -15.52
CA GLY A 24 -12.79 -0.12 -15.63
C GLY A 24 -12.80 1.34 -15.14
N LYS A 25 -12.08 1.62 -14.06
CA LYS A 25 -11.96 2.98 -13.48
C LYS A 25 -11.17 3.92 -14.38
N LEU A 26 -10.01 3.48 -14.88
CA LEU A 26 -9.07 4.34 -15.63
C LEU A 26 -9.31 4.35 -17.15
N LEU A 27 -10.02 3.36 -17.70
CA LEU A 27 -10.37 3.30 -19.13
C LEU A 27 -11.88 3.37 -19.33
N GLY A 28 -12.54 4.19 -18.51
CA GLY A 28 -13.98 4.43 -18.59
C GLY A 28 -14.41 5.08 -19.90
N ARG A 29 -15.71 5.39 -20.01
CA ARG A 29 -16.33 5.91 -21.24
C ARG A 29 -15.81 7.27 -21.71
N SER A 30 -15.10 7.99 -20.85
CA SER A 30 -14.60 9.34 -21.14
C SER A 30 -13.33 9.34 -21.98
N ILE A 31 -12.63 8.22 -22.14
CA ILE A 31 -11.39 8.15 -22.92
C ILE A 31 -11.67 8.27 -24.42
N ASP A 32 -10.86 9.06 -25.12
CA ASP A 32 -10.99 9.25 -26.56
C ASP A 32 -10.77 7.91 -27.30
N VAL A 33 -11.63 7.63 -28.29
CA VAL A 33 -11.70 6.33 -28.96
C VAL A 33 -10.39 5.96 -29.66
N ASP A 34 -9.74 6.95 -30.25
CA ASP A 34 -8.44 6.85 -30.92
C ASP A 34 -7.27 6.64 -29.94
N ARG A 35 -7.42 7.09 -28.68
CA ARG A 35 -6.42 6.90 -27.61
C ARG A 35 -6.62 5.59 -26.86
N LEU A 36 -7.84 5.05 -26.81
CA LEU A 36 -8.22 3.90 -25.98
C LEU A 36 -7.31 2.68 -26.15
N LYS A 37 -6.95 2.29 -27.38
CA LYS A 37 -6.09 1.13 -27.62
C LYS A 37 -4.69 1.33 -27.03
N TYR A 38 -4.12 2.52 -27.21
CA TYR A 38 -2.79 2.85 -26.70
C TYR A 38 -2.80 2.98 -25.17
N SER A 39 -3.76 3.71 -24.61
CA SER A 39 -3.95 3.82 -23.15
C SER A 39 -4.17 2.46 -22.48
N THR A 40 -4.90 1.56 -23.14
CA THR A 40 -5.10 0.18 -22.69
C THR A 40 -3.77 -0.57 -22.61
N SER A 41 -2.89 -0.42 -23.60
CA SER A 41 -1.56 -1.05 -23.58
C SER A 41 -0.72 -0.51 -22.44
N VAL A 42 -0.62 0.83 -22.34
CA VAL A 42 0.18 1.49 -21.30
C VAL A 42 -0.29 1.10 -19.90
N LEU A 43 -1.60 1.08 -19.64
CA LEU A 43 -2.10 0.66 -18.33
C LEU A 43 -1.78 -0.81 -18.03
N ARG A 44 -1.89 -1.71 -19.02
CA ARG A 44 -1.52 -3.12 -18.83
C ARG A 44 -0.05 -3.28 -18.48
N ASP A 45 0.83 -2.57 -19.19
CA ASP A 45 2.28 -2.63 -18.96
C ASP A 45 2.62 -2.11 -17.55
N ILE A 46 1.97 -1.04 -17.09
CA ILE A 46 2.13 -0.52 -15.72
C ILE A 46 1.66 -1.55 -14.69
N LEU A 47 0.50 -2.17 -14.87
CA LEU A 47 -0.03 -3.17 -13.95
C LEU A 47 0.85 -4.44 -13.91
N ASP A 48 1.40 -4.84 -15.05
CA ASP A 48 2.28 -6.01 -15.14
C ASP A 48 3.64 -5.72 -14.46
N LYS A 49 4.17 -4.51 -14.61
CA LYS A 49 5.45 -4.08 -14.03
C LYS A 49 5.37 -3.81 -12.52
N HIS A 50 4.34 -3.08 -12.07
CA HIS A 50 4.24 -2.59 -10.69
C HIS A 50 3.40 -3.50 -9.78
N GLY A 51 2.92 -4.62 -10.34
CA GLY A 51 2.22 -5.65 -9.59
C GLY A 51 0.74 -5.33 -9.36
N PRO A 52 0.07 -6.15 -8.54
CA PRO A 52 -1.37 -6.15 -8.47
C PRO A 52 -1.93 -4.90 -7.80
N VAL A 53 -3.19 -4.62 -8.10
CA VAL A 53 -3.96 -3.53 -7.50
C VAL A 53 -4.27 -3.88 -6.04
N VAL A 54 -4.12 -2.89 -5.17
CA VAL A 54 -4.30 -3.01 -3.71
C VAL A 54 -5.32 -2.01 -3.21
N GLN A 55 -5.88 -2.27 -2.04
CA GLN A 55 -6.88 -1.41 -1.40
C GLN A 55 -6.28 -0.55 -0.30
N ALA A 56 -5.22 -1.04 0.35
CA ALA A 56 -4.48 -0.32 1.39
C ALA A 56 -3.08 -0.91 1.52
N TYR A 57 -2.09 -0.09 1.84
CA TYR A 57 -0.74 -0.53 2.12
C TYR A 57 -0.62 -1.00 3.57
N PRO A 58 0.35 -1.90 3.86
CA PRO A 58 0.85 -2.02 5.22
C PRO A 58 1.28 -0.65 5.73
N TYR A 59 0.92 -0.25 6.94
CA TYR A 59 1.29 1.09 7.44
C TYR A 59 2.80 1.29 7.68
N TRP A 60 3.58 0.22 7.62
CA TRP A 60 5.05 0.25 7.62
C TRP A 60 5.64 0.33 6.20
N HIS A 61 4.81 0.36 5.15
CA HIS A 61 5.25 0.41 3.76
C HIS A 61 5.82 1.79 3.40
N PRO A 62 6.91 1.88 2.62
CA PRO A 62 7.57 3.16 2.30
C PRO A 62 6.64 4.24 1.73
N LEU A 63 5.63 3.85 0.94
CA LEU A 63 4.66 4.79 0.37
C LEU A 63 3.76 5.50 1.39
N VAL A 64 3.69 5.02 2.63
CA VAL A 64 2.86 5.62 3.71
C VAL A 64 3.66 5.86 4.99
N LEU A 65 4.98 5.70 4.93
CA LEU A 65 5.85 5.73 6.11
C LEU A 65 6.06 7.16 6.66
N ASP A 66 6.02 8.17 5.79
CA ASP A 66 6.23 9.59 6.15
C ASP A 66 4.96 10.23 6.75
N ASP A 67 4.26 9.48 7.59
CA ASP A 67 3.14 9.94 8.40
C ASP A 67 3.64 10.27 9.82
N ALA A 68 3.45 11.51 10.25
CA ALA A 68 3.87 11.99 11.57
C ALA A 68 3.07 11.36 12.73
N ASP A 69 1.83 10.91 12.49
CA ASP A 69 0.96 10.37 13.53
C ASP A 69 1.13 8.85 13.70
N HIS A 70 1.73 8.46 14.82
CA HIS A 70 1.94 7.05 15.15
C HIS A 70 0.69 6.40 15.80
N LYS A 71 -0.33 7.19 16.17
CA LYS A 71 -1.54 6.68 16.85
C LYS A 71 -2.64 6.29 15.86
N SER A 72 -2.68 6.95 14.71
CA SER A 72 -3.67 6.72 13.66
C SER A 72 -2.93 6.53 12.33
N PRO A 73 -2.23 5.40 12.15
CA PRO A 73 -1.33 5.21 11.04
C PRO A 73 -2.06 5.26 9.70
N GLU A 74 -1.54 6.05 8.77
CA GLU A 74 -2.03 6.08 7.41
C GLU A 74 -1.73 4.76 6.67
N THR A 75 -2.69 4.32 5.87
CA THR A 75 -2.55 3.11 5.03
C THR A 75 -2.73 3.42 3.55
N LEU A 76 -2.95 4.69 3.22
CA LEU A 76 -3.05 5.20 1.86
C LEU A 76 -2.19 6.46 1.72
N PRO A 77 -1.47 6.63 0.59
CA PRO A 77 -0.83 7.89 0.26
C PRO A 77 -1.83 9.05 0.31
N SER A 78 -1.49 10.10 1.04
CA SER A 78 -2.32 11.30 1.24
C SER A 78 -1.44 12.50 1.59
N ASP A 79 -2.05 13.67 1.78
CA ASP A 79 -1.36 14.88 2.27
C ASP A 79 -0.64 14.63 3.61
N ARG A 80 -1.16 13.73 4.45
CA ARG A 80 -0.55 13.37 5.74
C ARG A 80 0.73 12.57 5.60
N CYS A 81 0.88 11.88 4.47
CA CYS A 81 2.09 11.18 4.08
C CYS A 81 2.99 12.05 3.16
N GLY A 82 2.67 13.33 2.99
CA GLY A 82 3.42 14.27 2.15
C GLY A 82 3.12 14.21 0.66
N TYR A 83 2.03 13.57 0.22
CA TYR A 83 1.63 13.57 -1.20
C TYR A 83 0.55 14.62 -1.46
N HIS A 84 0.84 15.58 -2.33
CA HIS A 84 -0.09 16.67 -2.64
C HIS A 84 -0.66 16.55 -4.05
N GLY A 85 -1.95 16.88 -4.19
CA GLY A 85 -2.63 16.90 -5.49
C GLY A 85 -3.02 15.52 -6.02
N LEU A 86 -3.05 14.48 -5.18
CA LEU A 86 -3.57 13.17 -5.57
C LEU A 86 -5.06 13.25 -5.88
N ASP A 87 -5.45 12.75 -7.05
CA ASP A 87 -6.84 12.65 -7.47
C ASP A 87 -7.10 11.36 -8.28
N HIS A 88 -8.31 10.82 -8.18
CA HIS A 88 -8.75 9.62 -8.91
C HIS A 88 -7.77 8.44 -8.87
N THR A 89 -7.18 8.20 -7.71
CA THR A 89 -6.04 7.30 -7.54
C THR A 89 -6.41 5.81 -7.62
N VAL A 90 -5.51 5.02 -8.21
CA VAL A 90 -5.47 3.55 -8.15
C VAL A 90 -4.15 3.14 -7.51
N TYR A 91 -4.20 2.29 -6.50
CA TYR A 91 -3.02 1.81 -5.77
C TYR A 91 -2.57 0.45 -6.29
N LEU A 92 -1.26 0.28 -6.42
CA LEU A 92 -0.57 -0.93 -6.85
C LEU A 92 0.40 -1.37 -5.76
N ARG A 93 0.77 -2.65 -5.72
CA ARG A 93 1.78 -3.12 -4.75
C ARG A 93 3.08 -2.31 -4.81
N GLY A 94 3.54 -1.96 -6.01
CA GLY A 94 4.79 -1.23 -6.24
C GLY A 94 4.62 0.26 -6.56
N GLY A 95 3.47 0.89 -6.30
CA GLY A 95 3.24 2.28 -6.67
C GLY A 95 1.77 2.69 -6.73
N LEU A 96 1.48 3.86 -7.28
CA LEU A 96 0.11 4.31 -7.52
C LEU A 96 0.01 5.10 -8.83
N ILE A 97 -1.16 5.06 -9.44
CA ILE A 97 -1.53 5.90 -10.59
C ILE A 97 -2.54 6.91 -10.09
N THR A 98 -2.34 8.18 -10.38
CA THR A 98 -3.26 9.26 -10.05
C THR A 98 -3.51 10.14 -11.27
N CYS A 99 -4.69 10.70 -11.40
CA CYS A 99 -5.14 11.43 -12.58
C CYS A 99 -5.69 12.82 -12.18
N PRO A 100 -4.82 13.75 -11.75
CA PRO A 100 -5.22 15.11 -11.42
C PRO A 100 -5.61 15.94 -12.65
N TYR A 101 -6.49 16.92 -12.43
CA TYR A 101 -6.88 17.92 -13.43
C TYR A 101 -5.94 19.13 -13.51
N ASP A 102 -5.03 19.30 -12.55
CA ASP A 102 -4.14 20.47 -12.44
C ASP A 102 -2.78 20.30 -13.15
N GLY A 103 -2.60 19.20 -13.89
CA GLY A 103 -1.36 18.91 -14.62
C GLY A 103 -0.30 18.13 -13.82
N GLY A 104 -0.52 17.86 -12.53
CA GLY A 104 0.30 16.95 -11.72
C GLY A 104 1.63 17.51 -11.20
N GLU A 105 1.87 18.81 -11.33
CA GLU A 105 3.12 19.43 -10.84
C GLU A 105 3.25 19.37 -9.31
N ALA A 106 2.14 19.51 -8.59
CA ALA A 106 2.11 19.37 -7.13
C ALA A 106 2.60 17.99 -6.68
N ILE A 107 2.21 16.94 -7.42
CA ILE A 107 2.60 15.55 -7.14
C ILE A 107 4.09 15.35 -7.40
N LEU A 108 4.61 15.80 -8.56
CA LEU A 108 6.02 15.67 -8.89
C LEU A 108 6.90 16.36 -7.85
N LYS A 109 6.51 17.57 -7.44
CA LYS A 109 7.19 18.32 -6.39
C LYS A 109 7.14 17.59 -5.05
N SER A 110 5.98 17.14 -4.62
CA SER A 110 5.82 16.49 -3.31
C SER A 110 6.60 15.17 -3.24
N VAL A 111 6.62 14.40 -4.34
CA VAL A 111 7.43 13.18 -4.44
C VAL A 111 8.92 13.49 -4.42
N ALA A 112 9.40 14.53 -5.13
CA ALA A 112 10.80 14.92 -5.06
C ALA A 112 11.23 15.32 -3.63
N GLU A 113 10.37 16.02 -2.89
CA GLU A 113 10.60 16.38 -1.49
C GLU A 113 10.62 15.14 -0.58
N LEU A 114 9.71 14.18 -0.79
CA LEU A 114 9.70 12.89 -0.08
C LEU A 114 10.99 12.10 -0.33
N SER A 115 11.44 12.01 -1.58
CA SER A 115 12.65 11.30 -1.96
C SER A 115 13.90 11.96 -1.38
N ALA A 116 13.93 13.30 -1.26
CA ALA A 116 15.02 14.02 -0.63
C ALA A 116 15.10 13.80 0.89
N ARG A 117 13.95 13.61 1.57
CA ARG A 117 13.91 13.25 3.00
C ARG A 117 14.31 11.80 3.24
N ASP A 118 14.03 10.92 2.28
CA ASP A 118 14.27 9.48 2.35
C ASP A 118 13.82 8.88 3.69
N ALA A 119 12.51 8.98 3.97
CA ALA A 119 11.91 8.39 5.18
C ALA A 119 12.21 6.89 5.31
N SER A 120 12.47 6.20 4.19
CA SER A 120 12.83 4.78 4.14
C SER A 120 14.30 4.49 4.49
N LYS A 121 15.15 5.52 4.63
CA LYS A 121 16.59 5.42 4.90
C LYS A 121 17.31 4.48 3.93
N GLY A 122 17.02 4.61 2.64
CA GLY A 122 17.64 3.85 1.57
C GLY A 122 17.09 2.44 1.39
N ILE A 123 15.98 2.09 2.03
CA ILE A 123 15.30 0.80 1.83
C ILE A 123 14.49 0.79 0.53
N ALA A 124 13.94 1.93 0.13
CA ALA A 124 13.22 2.09 -1.13
C ALA A 124 13.40 3.48 -1.73
N TYR A 125 13.30 3.60 -3.05
CA TYR A 125 13.20 4.88 -3.73
C TYR A 125 11.79 5.10 -4.23
N ILE A 126 11.26 6.30 -3.97
CA ILE A 126 9.99 6.75 -4.50
C ILE A 126 10.28 7.70 -5.64
N THR A 127 9.64 7.52 -6.79
CA THR A 127 9.77 8.42 -7.94
C THR A 127 8.41 8.68 -8.55
N ALA A 128 8.29 9.76 -9.33
CA ALA A 128 7.07 10.08 -10.04
C ALA A 128 7.36 10.52 -11.48
N GLU A 129 6.52 10.06 -12.40
CA GLU A 129 6.59 10.44 -13.81
C GLU A 129 5.20 10.63 -14.41
N LYS A 130 5.10 11.58 -15.35
CA LYS A 130 3.87 11.76 -16.13
C LYS A 130 3.73 10.62 -17.13
N ILE A 131 2.55 10.01 -17.16
CA ILE A 131 2.23 8.97 -18.13
C ILE A 131 1.77 9.65 -19.41
N ASN A 132 2.43 9.34 -20.53
CA ASN A 132 1.99 9.78 -21.85
C ASN A 132 0.84 8.90 -22.36
N ALA A 133 -0.30 8.90 -21.69
CA ALA A 133 -1.53 8.22 -22.10
C ALA A 133 -2.74 8.94 -21.49
N GLN A 134 -3.92 8.76 -22.05
CA GLN A 134 -5.15 9.22 -21.40
C GLN A 134 -5.66 8.15 -20.45
N LEU A 135 -5.81 8.50 -19.17
CA LEU A 135 -6.41 7.66 -18.15
C LEU A 135 -7.41 8.49 -17.35
N TYR A 136 -8.50 7.87 -16.93
CA TYR A 136 -9.65 8.44 -16.25
C TYR A 136 -10.45 9.46 -17.08
N HIS A 137 -9.82 10.51 -17.62
CA HIS A 137 -10.48 11.56 -18.40
C HIS A 137 -9.50 12.23 -19.40
N PRO A 138 -9.94 12.81 -20.53
CA PRO A 138 -9.04 13.47 -21.49
C PRO A 138 -8.33 14.72 -20.95
N ASN A 139 -8.93 15.37 -19.95
CA ASN A 139 -8.42 16.61 -19.33
C ASN A 139 -7.60 16.37 -18.05
N THR A 140 -7.29 15.13 -17.70
CA THR A 140 -6.38 14.84 -16.59
C THR A 140 -4.97 14.58 -17.11
N GLN A 141 -3.97 14.78 -16.26
CA GLN A 141 -2.59 14.37 -16.53
C GLN A 141 -2.28 13.17 -15.64
N PRO A 142 -2.31 11.94 -16.17
CA PRO A 142 -1.98 10.78 -15.35
C PRO A 142 -0.52 10.81 -14.93
N VAL A 143 -0.27 10.50 -13.66
CA VAL A 143 1.05 10.41 -13.03
C VAL A 143 1.19 9.03 -12.40
N LEU A 144 2.31 8.37 -12.68
CA LEU A 144 2.73 7.15 -12.02
C LEU A 144 3.71 7.52 -10.92
N ILE A 145 3.41 7.11 -9.69
CA ILE A 145 4.33 7.14 -8.56
C ILE A 145 4.78 5.72 -8.31
N THR A 146 6.09 5.46 -8.25
CA THR A 146 6.65 4.12 -8.06
C THR A 146 7.37 4.03 -6.73
N CYS A 147 7.42 2.82 -6.17
CA CYS A 147 8.23 2.48 -5.00
C CYS A 147 9.15 1.31 -5.36
N GLU A 148 10.44 1.58 -5.47
CA GLU A 148 11.47 0.62 -5.85
C GLU A 148 12.28 0.17 -4.64
N TRP A 149 12.08 -1.08 -4.23
CA TRP A 149 12.83 -1.69 -3.13
C TRP A 149 14.31 -1.86 -3.50
N GLN A 150 15.20 -1.40 -2.63
CA GLN A 150 16.66 -1.52 -2.80
C GLN A 150 17.21 -2.89 -2.37
N ARG A 151 16.35 -3.71 -1.76
CA ARG A 151 16.67 -5.09 -1.38
C ARG A 151 15.77 -6.05 -2.15
N PRO A 152 16.26 -7.26 -2.45
CA PRO A 152 15.49 -8.22 -3.22
C PRO A 152 14.18 -8.59 -2.51
N LEU A 153 13.11 -8.66 -3.29
CA LEU A 153 11.84 -9.24 -2.87
C LEU A 153 11.89 -10.77 -2.97
N ASN A 154 10.88 -11.44 -2.44
CA ASN A 154 10.68 -12.87 -2.65
C ASN A 154 10.44 -13.17 -4.15
N ARG A 155 10.61 -14.42 -4.55
CA ARG A 155 10.43 -14.85 -5.96
C ARG A 155 9.01 -14.62 -6.49
N ASP A 156 8.02 -14.59 -5.62
CA ASP A 156 6.61 -14.27 -5.92
C ASP A 156 6.33 -12.75 -5.91
N GLY A 157 7.37 -11.93 -5.72
CA GLY A 157 7.29 -10.47 -5.62
C GLY A 157 6.74 -9.95 -4.28
N THR A 158 6.55 -10.81 -3.28
CA THR A 158 6.16 -10.39 -1.93
C THR A 158 7.36 -9.86 -1.14
N ILE A 159 7.10 -9.04 -0.13
CA ILE A 159 8.10 -8.45 0.75
C ILE A 159 8.57 -9.52 1.75
N PRO A 160 9.89 -9.80 1.84
CA PRO A 160 10.43 -10.79 2.77
C PRO A 160 10.37 -10.33 4.23
N THR A 161 10.35 -11.29 5.16
CA THR A 161 10.47 -11.08 6.61
C THR A 161 11.61 -10.13 6.98
N ALA A 162 12.77 -10.25 6.31
CA ALA A 162 13.95 -9.43 6.56
C ALA A 162 13.76 -7.93 6.27
N LEU A 163 12.70 -7.55 5.54
CA LEU A 163 12.29 -6.17 5.32
C LEU A 163 11.08 -5.80 6.18
N ALA A 164 10.04 -6.64 6.19
CA ALA A 164 8.78 -6.34 6.85
C ALA A 164 8.93 -6.21 8.38
N VAL A 165 9.73 -7.08 9.02
CA VAL A 165 9.90 -7.06 10.49
C VAL A 165 10.60 -5.79 10.98
N PRO A 166 11.77 -5.39 10.43
CA PRO A 166 12.42 -4.15 10.85
C PRO A 166 11.53 -2.92 10.64
N LEU A 167 10.87 -2.80 9.48
CA LEU A 167 10.00 -1.66 9.18
C LEU A 167 8.81 -1.57 10.14
N LEU A 168 8.18 -2.72 10.45
CA LEU A 168 7.13 -2.78 11.47
C LEU A 168 7.66 -2.33 12.84
N LEU A 169 8.82 -2.83 13.27
CA LEU A 169 9.41 -2.45 14.55
C LEU A 169 9.77 -0.98 14.62
N GLU A 170 10.36 -0.41 13.56
CA GLU A 170 10.68 1.03 13.50
C GLU A 170 9.43 1.89 13.71
N ARG A 171 8.27 1.44 13.24
CA ARG A 171 7.00 2.15 13.42
C ARG A 171 6.39 1.96 14.81
N GLU A 172 6.53 0.77 15.40
CA GLU A 172 5.89 0.42 16.67
C GLU A 172 6.69 0.79 17.92
N MET A 173 8.03 0.79 17.84
CA MET A 173 8.89 1.12 18.98
C MET A 173 8.76 2.56 19.49
N PRO A 174 8.33 3.56 18.72
CA PRO A 174 7.95 4.85 19.28
C PRO A 174 6.59 4.83 20.00
N ALA A 175 5.64 4.03 19.50
CA ALA A 175 4.23 4.07 19.91
C ALA A 175 3.99 3.59 21.35
N TRP A 176 4.81 2.66 21.87
CA TRP A 176 4.62 2.11 23.22
C TRP A 176 4.63 3.16 24.33
N ARG A 177 5.34 4.28 24.14
CA ARG A 177 5.40 5.37 25.13
C ARG A 177 4.04 6.04 25.38
N GLY A 178 3.15 6.00 24.40
CA GLY A 178 1.82 6.63 24.47
C GLY A 178 0.67 5.64 24.36
N ALA A 179 0.95 4.35 24.23
CA ALA A 179 -0.06 3.32 24.10
C ALA A 179 -0.76 3.08 25.46
N GLN A 180 -2.07 2.93 25.41
CA GLN A 180 -2.91 2.63 26.59
C GLN A 180 -3.44 1.20 26.57
N VAL A 181 -3.47 0.58 25.39
CA VAL A 181 -3.98 -0.77 25.18
C VAL A 181 -3.15 -1.46 24.09
N ALA A 182 -3.04 -2.77 24.20
CA ALA A 182 -2.42 -3.60 23.19
C ALA A 182 -3.49 -4.20 22.27
N GLU A 183 -3.52 -3.73 21.01
CA GLU A 183 -4.45 -4.24 20.00
C GLU A 183 -4.09 -5.67 19.58
N THR A 184 -5.09 -6.53 19.43
CA THR A 184 -4.85 -7.93 19.05
C THR A 184 -4.47 -8.06 17.57
N TRP A 185 -3.84 -9.18 17.20
CA TRP A 185 -3.61 -9.51 15.78
C TRP A 185 -4.90 -9.44 14.94
N LYS A 186 -6.04 -9.84 15.51
CA LYS A 186 -7.33 -9.80 14.80
C LYS A 186 -7.69 -8.36 14.37
N THR A 187 -7.40 -7.37 15.21
CA THR A 187 -7.63 -5.96 14.89
C THR A 187 -6.55 -5.42 13.95
N MET A 188 -5.28 -5.75 14.22
CA MET A 188 -4.15 -5.14 13.53
C MET A 188 -3.77 -5.79 12.20
N ALA A 189 -4.17 -7.03 11.95
CA ALA A 189 -3.79 -7.76 10.73
C ALA A 189 -4.04 -6.96 9.43
N PRO A 190 -5.18 -6.29 9.22
CA PRO A 190 -5.39 -5.54 7.98
C PRO A 190 -4.47 -4.31 7.84
N TYR A 191 -3.99 -3.74 8.95
CA TYR A 191 -3.02 -2.64 8.94
C TYR A 191 -1.61 -3.20 8.72
N ILE A 192 -1.24 -4.26 9.43
CA ILE A 192 0.11 -4.87 9.33
C ILE A 192 0.31 -5.57 7.99
N LEU A 193 -0.72 -6.18 7.41
CA LEU A 193 -0.61 -6.92 6.15
C LEU A 193 -0.96 -6.06 4.92
N GLY A 194 -1.59 -4.91 5.12
CA GLY A 194 -2.27 -4.17 4.05
C GLY A 194 -3.54 -4.88 3.58
N ARG A 195 -4.16 -4.38 2.51
CA ARG A 195 -5.38 -4.95 1.92
C ARG A 195 -5.30 -5.06 0.40
N PRO A 196 -5.89 -6.10 -0.20
CA PRO A 196 -6.64 -7.19 0.45
C PRO A 196 -5.71 -8.19 1.15
N SER A 197 -6.22 -8.85 2.19
CA SER A 197 -5.45 -9.78 3.02
C SER A 197 -6.30 -10.92 3.57
N GLY A 198 -5.64 -12.05 3.85
CA GLY A 198 -6.14 -13.10 4.72
C GLY A 198 -5.73 -12.90 6.18
N SER A 199 -5.76 -14.00 6.93
CA SER A 199 -5.36 -13.99 8.34
C SER A 199 -3.85 -13.89 8.57
N ARG A 200 -3.03 -14.24 7.57
CA ARG A 200 -1.56 -14.36 7.64
C ARG A 200 -0.84 -14.09 6.31
N SER A 201 -1.51 -13.53 5.32
CA SER A 201 -0.93 -13.23 4.02
C SER A 201 -1.72 -12.12 3.34
N SER A 202 -1.11 -11.46 2.37
CA SER A 202 -1.73 -10.43 1.54
C SER A 202 -1.05 -10.39 0.18
N LEU A 203 -1.40 -9.40 -0.65
CA LEU A 203 -0.66 -9.14 -1.88
C LEU A 203 0.76 -8.60 -1.62
N PHE A 204 1.04 -8.14 -0.40
CA PHE A 204 2.35 -7.62 0.01
C PHE A 204 3.24 -8.68 0.62
N VAL A 205 2.70 -9.59 1.44
CA VAL A 205 3.48 -10.58 2.18
C VAL A 205 2.91 -11.99 2.02
N ASN A 206 3.79 -12.97 1.83
CA ASN A 206 3.41 -14.38 1.78
C ASN A 206 3.11 -14.95 3.18
N GLU A 207 2.65 -16.21 3.24
CA GLU A 207 2.22 -16.83 4.50
C GLU A 207 3.36 -16.99 5.52
N GLU A 208 4.58 -17.28 5.06
CA GLU A 208 5.76 -17.36 5.92
C GLU A 208 6.03 -16.01 6.60
N THR A 209 6.08 -14.93 5.81
CA THR A 209 6.32 -13.58 6.32
C THR A 209 5.19 -13.11 7.22
N GLY A 210 3.92 -13.32 6.83
CA GLY A 210 2.79 -12.92 7.66
C GLY A 210 2.67 -13.74 8.95
N GLN A 211 3.08 -15.02 8.96
CA GLN A 211 3.18 -15.81 10.18
C GLN A 211 4.29 -15.27 11.10
N ALA A 212 5.44 -14.85 10.56
CA ALA A 212 6.50 -14.22 11.35
C ALA A 212 6.03 -12.90 11.98
N LEU A 213 5.35 -12.04 11.22
CA LEU A 213 4.77 -10.78 11.70
C LEU A 213 3.73 -11.03 12.81
N LYS A 214 2.86 -12.03 12.63
CA LYS A 214 1.87 -12.42 13.64
C LYS A 214 2.52 -12.87 14.94
N THR A 215 3.53 -13.74 14.85
CA THR A 215 4.26 -14.22 16.03
C THR A 215 4.95 -13.06 16.75
N LEU A 216 5.62 -12.18 15.99
CA LEU A 216 6.24 -10.98 16.54
C LEU A 216 5.23 -10.09 17.27
N TRP A 217 4.13 -9.74 16.59
CA TRP A 217 3.09 -8.87 17.17
C TRP A 217 2.54 -9.44 18.48
N ASN A 218 2.19 -10.73 18.48
CA ASN A 218 1.68 -11.39 19.69
C ASN A 218 2.72 -11.40 20.81
N ASN A 219 4.00 -11.59 20.50
CA ASN A 219 5.06 -11.50 21.50
C ASN A 219 5.17 -10.10 22.08
N LEU A 220 5.13 -9.05 21.24
CA LEU A 220 5.19 -7.65 21.68
C LEU A 220 4.03 -7.31 22.63
N ILE A 221 2.78 -7.61 22.25
CA ILE A 221 1.62 -7.29 23.10
C ILE A 221 1.61 -8.09 24.41
N ASN A 222 2.15 -9.32 24.41
CA ASN A 222 2.23 -10.14 25.61
C ASN A 222 3.31 -9.69 26.61
N THR A 223 4.22 -8.79 26.21
CA THR A 223 5.16 -8.16 27.16
C THR A 223 4.48 -7.16 28.08
N GLY A 224 3.28 -6.68 27.74
CA GLY A 224 2.61 -5.58 28.42
C GLY A 224 3.13 -4.19 28.03
N MET A 225 4.06 -4.08 27.06
CA MET A 225 4.66 -2.79 26.69
C MET A 225 3.68 -1.75 26.16
N PHE A 226 2.55 -2.19 25.59
CA PHE A 226 1.49 -1.32 25.06
C PHE A 226 0.32 -1.14 26.05
N GLY A 227 0.43 -1.67 27.27
CA GLY A 227 -0.66 -1.74 28.24
C GLY A 227 -1.46 -3.05 28.16
N PRO A 228 -2.63 -3.12 28.81
CA PRO A 228 -3.48 -4.32 28.82
C PRO A 228 -3.97 -4.69 27.41
N ILE A 229 -4.10 -5.99 27.17
CA ILE A 229 -4.64 -6.51 25.89
C ILE A 229 -6.10 -6.10 25.75
N LYS A 230 -6.45 -5.51 24.60
CA LYS A 230 -7.82 -5.11 24.29
C LYS A 230 -8.66 -6.34 23.91
N VAL A 231 -9.49 -6.81 24.85
CA VAL A 231 -10.45 -7.89 24.66
C VAL A 231 -11.87 -7.32 24.55
N GLY A 232 -12.44 -7.29 23.34
CA GLY A 232 -13.86 -6.93 23.11
C GLY A 232 -14.11 -5.49 22.61
N SER A 233 -15.19 -5.35 21.84
CA SER A 233 -15.50 -4.24 20.92
C SER A 233 -16.31 -3.09 21.53
N TRP A 234 -16.09 -1.89 21.00
CA TRP A 234 -17.15 -0.88 20.83
C TRP A 234 -17.33 -0.65 19.34
#